data_AF-A0A1F9NQJ0-F1
#
_entry.id   AF-A0A1F9NQJ0-F1
#
_cell.length_a   1.000
_cell.length_b   1.000
_cell.length_c   1.000
_cell.angle_alpha   90.00
_cell.angle_beta   90.00
_cell.angle_gamma   90.00
#
_symmetry.space_group_name_H-M   'P 1'
#
loop_
_entity.id
_entity.type
_entity.pdbx_description
1 polymer ?
#
loop_
_entity_poly.entity_id
_entity_poly.type
_entity_poly.pdbx_seq_one_letter_code
_entity_poly.pdbx_strand_id
1 'polypeptide(L)'
;MEYSSLKQDMYRRDFVINTLAVRLSPEGFGEVIDFFGAQRDIKEKVIRVLHSLSFVEDPTRILRAMRFERRFGFTVGRHTLNLIRNAVRLDLLSKIPKPRLYSELELILKEKDPVWIIRRLSELGLGPSIHPALMLEKPHLALLGEAQEVLAWFSLLFLEEKVEPWAVSFLALLDPLSPADAKKLAKDLGVRSRVREWVRICKDEGESSILRLISTTYISRKLIHDVLSPLPTEVILYLMARSKHPDIKRYISLYFTQLKSVRIQVKGKDLLDLGYRPGPRFKQIFDLLLERKLAGELRNRKEEIAFLLSRFPPPPGSVVE
;
A
#
# COMPACT_ATOMS: atom_id res chain seq x y z
N MET A 1 -36.30 5.01 27.75
CA MET A 1 -35.05 5.40 27.05
C MET A 1 -34.62 6.73 27.66
N GLU A 2 -33.56 6.74 28.45
CA GLU A 2 -33.00 8.02 28.93
C GLU A 2 -32.37 8.73 27.72
N TYR A 3 -32.93 9.89 27.36
CA TYR A 3 -32.29 10.78 26.40
C TYR A 3 -31.04 11.36 27.07
N SER A 4 -29.86 10.83 26.75
CA SER A 4 -28.62 11.47 27.18
C SER A 4 -28.58 12.87 26.60
N SER A 5 -28.36 13.88 27.44
CA SER A 5 -28.26 15.27 26.99
C SER A 5 -27.19 15.41 25.89
N LEU A 6 -27.37 16.32 24.94
CA LEU A 6 -26.38 16.59 23.87
C LEU A 6 -24.96 16.76 24.45
N LYS A 7 -24.85 17.45 25.59
CA LYS A 7 -23.58 17.64 26.30
C LYS A 7 -22.94 16.31 26.75
N GLN A 8 -23.71 15.34 27.21
CA GLN A 8 -23.22 14.01 27.61
C GLN A 8 -22.78 13.17 26.41
N ASP A 9 -23.50 13.24 25.28
CA ASP A 9 -23.08 12.58 24.04
C ASP A 9 -21.72 13.11 23.57
N MET A 10 -21.58 14.44 23.55
CA MET A 10 -20.34 15.10 23.16
C MET A 10 -19.17 14.80 24.09
N TYR A 11 -19.42 14.60 25.39
CA TYR A 11 -18.39 14.27 26.37
C TYR A 11 -17.73 12.90 26.12
N ARG A 12 -18.42 11.97 25.42
CA ARG A 12 -17.91 10.64 25.08
C ARG A 12 -17.00 10.64 23.83
N ARG A 13 -16.83 11.79 23.17
CA ARG A 13 -16.00 11.92 21.97
C ARG A 13 -14.52 11.90 22.33
N ASP A 14 -13.67 11.88 21.30
CA ASP A 14 -12.23 11.73 21.45
C ASP A 14 -11.54 13.04 21.87
N PHE A 15 -11.75 14.11 21.11
CA PHE A 15 -11.08 15.40 21.29
C PHE A 15 -12.08 16.55 21.31
N VAL A 16 -11.72 17.61 22.03
CA VAL A 16 -12.53 18.83 22.13
C VAL A 16 -12.81 19.42 20.75
N ILE A 17 -11.84 19.43 19.83
CA ILE A 17 -12.06 19.93 18.47
C ILE A 17 -13.18 19.19 17.70
N ASN A 18 -13.55 17.98 18.14
CA ASN A 18 -14.61 17.15 17.55
C ASN A 18 -15.95 17.25 18.32
N THR A 19 -16.09 18.21 19.24
CA THR A 19 -17.29 18.44 20.05
C THR A 19 -18.04 19.73 19.70
N LEU A 20 -17.90 20.22 18.47
CA LEU A 20 -18.82 21.23 17.93
C LEU A 20 -20.08 20.55 17.39
N ALA A 21 -21.23 21.17 17.65
CA ALA A 21 -22.51 20.83 17.04
C ALA A 21 -23.10 22.06 16.37
N VAL A 22 -23.89 21.83 15.33
CA VAL A 22 -24.69 22.87 14.68
C VAL A 22 -26.15 22.50 14.88
N ARG A 23 -26.95 23.45 15.37
CA ARG A 23 -28.39 23.27 15.53
C ARG A 23 -29.08 23.30 14.16
N LEU A 24 -29.88 22.27 13.89
CA LEU A 24 -30.62 22.10 12.64
C LEU A 24 -32.14 22.34 12.79
N SER A 25 -32.62 22.57 14.02
CA SER A 25 -34.02 22.95 14.25
C SER A 25 -34.31 24.33 13.68
N PRO A 26 -35.56 24.60 13.23
CA PRO A 26 -35.95 25.93 12.76
C PRO A 26 -35.67 27.03 13.80
N GLU A 27 -35.94 26.74 15.08
CA GLU A 27 -35.57 27.61 16.19
C GLU A 27 -34.05 27.53 16.38
N GLY A 28 -33.33 28.61 16.05
CA GLY A 28 -31.87 28.67 16.20
C GLY A 28 -31.08 27.90 15.13
N PHE A 29 -31.64 27.74 13.93
CA PHE A 29 -30.93 27.12 12.80
C PHE A 29 -29.56 27.79 12.56
N GLY A 30 -28.51 26.97 12.46
CA GLY A 30 -27.14 27.44 12.22
C GLY A 30 -26.37 27.85 13.47
N GLU A 31 -26.99 27.81 14.66
CA GLU A 31 -26.30 28.08 15.92
C GLU A 31 -25.21 27.02 16.17
N VAL A 32 -23.97 27.46 16.41
CA VAL A 32 -22.85 26.60 16.78
C VAL A 32 -22.82 26.44 18.30
N ILE A 33 -22.99 25.21 18.75
CA ILE A 33 -22.95 24.83 20.15
C ILE A 33 -21.54 24.34 20.50
N ASP A 34 -20.89 25.04 21.41
CA ASP A 34 -19.55 24.71 21.94
C ASP A 34 -19.56 24.66 23.47
N PHE A 35 -19.66 23.45 24.03
CA PHE A 35 -19.67 23.27 25.49
C PHE A 35 -18.27 23.20 26.12
N PHE A 36 -17.22 22.98 25.34
CA PHE A 36 -15.90 22.54 25.84
C PHE A 36 -14.73 23.44 25.40
N GLY A 37 -15.01 24.47 24.62
CA GLY A 37 -14.04 25.42 24.09
C GLY A 37 -13.33 24.91 22.84
N ALA A 38 -14.02 24.15 21.99
CA ALA A 38 -13.50 23.62 20.74
C ALA A 38 -13.08 24.73 19.77
N GLN A 39 -13.81 25.84 19.70
CA GLN A 39 -13.45 26.97 18.84
C GLN A 39 -12.10 27.59 19.26
N ARG A 40 -11.85 27.69 20.57
CA ARG A 40 -10.56 28.16 21.09
C ARG A 40 -9.44 27.18 20.72
N ASP A 41 -9.64 25.89 20.96
CA ASP A 41 -8.62 24.87 20.67
C ASP A 41 -8.32 24.78 19.15
N ILE A 42 -9.32 24.99 18.28
CA ILE A 42 -9.11 25.11 16.83
C ILE A 42 -8.29 26.37 16.50
N LYS A 43 -8.62 27.52 17.08
CA LYS A 43 -7.89 28.78 16.88
C LYS A 43 -6.44 28.69 17.33
N GLU A 44 -6.20 28.03 18.45
CA GLU A 44 -4.87 27.81 19.04
C GLU A 44 -4.14 26.61 18.41
N LYS A 45 -4.80 25.84 17.53
CA LYS A 45 -4.27 24.62 16.89
C LYS A 45 -3.81 23.57 17.91
N VAL A 46 -4.65 23.29 18.91
CA VAL A 46 -4.37 22.34 19.99
C VAL A 46 -5.29 21.13 19.93
N ILE A 47 -4.73 19.93 20.06
CA ILE A 47 -5.47 18.69 20.27
C ILE A 47 -5.51 18.42 21.77
N ARG A 48 -6.72 18.45 22.32
CA ARG A 48 -7.00 18.22 23.74
C ARG A 48 -8.09 17.18 23.92
N VAL A 49 -7.90 16.25 24.85
CA VAL A 49 -8.94 15.30 25.28
C VAL A 49 -9.94 15.94 26.25
N LEU A 50 -11.14 15.38 26.32
CA LEU A 50 -12.22 15.90 27.19
C LEU A 50 -12.00 15.58 28.67
N HIS A 51 -11.35 14.46 29.00
CA HIS A 51 -11.10 14.00 30.37
C HIS A 51 -9.90 13.05 30.48
N SER A 52 -9.39 12.86 31.70
CA SER A 52 -8.18 12.09 31.99
C SER A 52 -8.27 10.60 31.64
N LEU A 53 -9.48 10.03 31.65
CA LEU A 53 -9.73 8.62 31.32
C LEU A 53 -9.91 8.36 29.82
N SER A 54 -9.81 9.37 28.95
CA SER A 54 -10.13 9.24 27.52
C SER A 54 -9.35 8.12 26.82
N PHE A 55 -8.06 7.96 27.12
CA PHE A 55 -7.24 6.89 26.53
C PHE A 55 -7.39 5.53 27.24
N VAL A 56 -7.97 5.50 28.44
CA VAL A 56 -8.31 4.26 29.15
C VAL A 56 -9.57 3.66 28.55
N GLU A 57 -10.57 4.50 28.26
CA GLU A 57 -11.81 4.09 27.58
C GLU A 57 -11.56 3.66 26.14
N ASP A 58 -10.73 4.39 25.42
CA ASP A 58 -10.39 4.05 24.04
C ASP A 58 -8.93 4.39 23.68
N PRO A 59 -8.02 3.41 23.78
CA PRO A 59 -6.62 3.62 23.46
C PRO A 59 -6.38 3.92 21.96
N THR A 60 -7.33 3.63 21.06
CA THR A 60 -7.20 3.99 19.63
C THR A 60 -7.12 5.49 19.40
N ARG A 61 -7.63 6.30 20.35
CA ARG A 61 -7.53 7.77 20.35
C ARG A 61 -6.08 8.25 20.31
N ILE A 62 -5.11 7.46 20.75
CA ILE A 62 -3.69 7.82 20.67
C ILE A 62 -3.22 7.90 19.22
N LEU A 63 -3.59 6.90 18.40
CA LEU A 63 -3.29 6.86 16.97
C LEU A 63 -3.99 8.01 16.23
N ARG A 64 -5.25 8.28 16.61
CA ARG A 64 -6.04 9.40 16.08
C ARG A 64 -5.43 10.75 16.41
N ALA A 65 -4.91 10.93 17.63
CA ALA A 65 -4.25 12.16 18.05
C ALA A 65 -3.04 12.47 17.15
N MET A 66 -2.18 11.48 16.90
CA MET A 66 -0.99 11.68 16.05
C MET A 66 -1.39 11.95 14.60
N ARG A 67 -2.44 11.28 14.13
CA ARG A 67 -3.00 11.51 12.80
C ARG A 67 -3.53 12.94 12.65
N PHE A 68 -4.32 13.43 13.61
CA PHE A 68 -4.82 14.80 13.61
C PHE A 68 -3.72 15.84 13.82
N GLU A 69 -2.69 15.53 14.63
CA GLU A 69 -1.52 16.40 14.84
C GLU A 69 -0.88 16.71 13.49
N ARG A 70 -0.63 15.68 12.66
CA ARG A 70 -0.06 15.88 11.32
C ARG A 70 -1.04 16.49 10.34
N ARG A 71 -2.26 15.94 10.26
CA ARG A 71 -3.25 16.29 9.24
C ARG A 71 -3.66 17.76 9.29
N PHE A 72 -3.85 18.30 10.49
CA PHE A 72 -4.29 19.68 10.67
C PHE A 72 -3.13 20.65 10.98
N GLY A 73 -1.91 20.13 11.19
CA GLY A 73 -0.78 20.93 11.66
C GLY A 73 -1.03 21.50 13.06
N PHE A 74 -1.72 20.72 13.91
CA PHE A 74 -2.00 21.07 15.29
C PHE A 74 -0.90 20.51 16.19
N THR A 75 -0.90 20.90 17.46
CA THR A 75 -0.01 20.36 18.49
C THR A 75 -0.82 19.64 19.55
N VAL A 76 -0.34 18.50 20.04
CA VAL A 76 -0.98 17.84 21.17
C VAL A 76 -0.68 18.61 22.45
N GLY A 77 -1.73 19.04 23.16
CA GLY A 77 -1.58 19.81 24.39
C GLY A 77 -0.79 19.05 25.46
N ARG A 78 0.00 19.77 26.28
CA ARG A 78 0.93 19.16 27.27
C ARG A 78 0.27 18.12 28.17
N HIS A 79 -0.92 18.43 28.69
CA HIS A 79 -1.67 17.50 29.53
C HIS A 79 -2.09 16.24 28.75
N THR A 80 -2.60 16.40 27.53
CA THR A 80 -2.97 15.27 26.66
C THR A 80 -1.77 14.40 26.31
N LEU A 81 -0.62 15.01 26.02
CA LEU A 81 0.62 14.27 25.76
C LEU A 81 1.08 13.46 26.98
N ASN A 82 0.96 14.00 28.19
CA ASN A 82 1.28 13.27 29.41
C ASN A 82 0.33 12.08 29.63
N LEU A 83 -0.97 12.24 29.35
CA LEU A 83 -1.93 11.14 29.40
C LEU A 83 -1.61 10.05 28.36
N ILE A 84 -1.20 10.43 27.14
CA ILE A 84 -0.73 9.49 26.12
C ILE A 84 0.47 8.69 26.67
N ARG A 85 1.50 9.37 27.18
CA ARG A 85 2.70 8.71 27.74
C ARG A 85 2.35 7.74 28.87
N ASN A 86 1.41 8.10 29.74
CA ASN A 86 0.94 7.22 30.80
C ASN A 86 0.20 5.99 30.23
N ALA A 87 -0.65 6.17 29.22
CA ALA A 87 -1.33 5.08 28.55
C ALA A 87 -0.37 4.11 27.84
N VAL A 88 0.72 4.63 27.25
CA VAL A 88 1.79 3.79 26.68
C VAL A 88 2.51 3.00 27.77
N ARG A 89 2.88 3.63 28.88
CA ARG A 89 3.55 2.95 30.02
C ARG A 89 2.69 1.83 30.62
N LEU A 90 1.37 1.99 30.61
CA LEU A 90 0.40 0.99 31.07
C LEU A 90 0.07 -0.07 30.00
N ASP A 91 0.73 0.01 28.83
CA ASP A 91 0.53 -0.86 27.67
C ASP A 91 -0.96 -1.01 27.26
N LEU A 92 -1.70 0.10 27.28
CA LEU A 92 -3.14 0.07 26.96
C LEU A 92 -3.40 -0.25 25.49
N LEU A 93 -2.43 0.01 24.59
CA LEU A 93 -2.60 -0.27 23.17
C LEU A 93 -2.58 -1.77 22.85
N SER A 94 -1.85 -2.60 23.61
CA SER A 94 -1.85 -4.05 23.40
C SER A 94 -3.23 -4.68 23.64
N LYS A 95 -4.08 -3.99 24.43
CA LYS A 95 -5.47 -4.37 24.72
C LYS A 95 -6.46 -3.98 23.61
N ILE A 96 -6.03 -3.20 22.61
CA ILE A 96 -6.89 -2.83 21.49
C ILE A 96 -7.20 -4.09 20.65
N PRO A 97 -8.48 -4.37 20.32
CA PRO A 97 -8.81 -5.39 19.35
C PRO A 97 -8.09 -5.14 18.01
N LYS A 98 -7.35 -6.14 17.52
CA LYS A 98 -6.50 -6.02 16.33
C LYS A 98 -7.19 -5.43 15.08
N PRO A 99 -8.48 -5.70 14.79
CA PRO A 99 -9.19 -5.03 13.68
C PRO A 99 -9.38 -3.51 13.86
N ARG A 100 -9.56 -3.04 15.11
CA ARG A 100 -9.64 -1.59 15.40
C ARG A 100 -8.27 -0.92 15.25
N LEU A 101 -7.21 -1.61 15.70
CA LEU A 101 -5.83 -1.17 15.46
C LEU A 101 -5.53 -1.07 13.96
N TYR A 102 -5.91 -2.09 13.18
CA TYR A 102 -5.76 -2.08 11.73
C TYR A 102 -6.48 -0.91 11.07
N SER A 103 -7.72 -0.64 11.47
CA SER A 103 -8.51 0.46 10.90
C SER A 103 -7.82 1.82 11.07
N GLU A 104 -7.25 2.10 12.25
CA GLU A 104 -6.50 3.34 12.46
C GLU A 104 -5.13 3.33 11.76
N LEU A 105 -4.44 2.19 11.68
CA LEU A 105 -3.19 2.06 10.91
C LEU A 105 -3.42 2.29 9.41
N GLU A 106 -4.47 1.71 8.83
CA GLU A 106 -4.84 1.94 7.43
C GLU A 106 -5.12 3.42 7.17
N LEU A 107 -5.83 4.10 8.09
CA LEU A 107 -6.08 5.54 7.98
C LEU A 107 -4.80 6.36 8.08
N ILE A 108 -3.87 6.00 8.98
CA ILE A 108 -2.56 6.65 9.08
C ILE A 108 -1.77 6.51 7.76
N LEU A 109 -1.74 5.32 7.19
CA LEU A 109 -1.00 5.04 5.95
C LEU A 109 -1.65 5.66 4.70
N LYS A 110 -2.89 6.16 4.80
CA LYS A 110 -3.58 6.93 3.76
C LYS A 110 -3.39 8.44 3.88
N GLU A 111 -2.83 8.94 4.97
CA GLU A 111 -2.56 10.38 5.12
C GLU A 111 -1.47 10.84 4.14
N LYS A 112 -1.39 12.15 3.91
CA LYS A 112 -0.41 12.76 3.00
C LYS A 112 1.05 12.54 3.43
N ASP A 113 1.29 12.42 4.74
CA ASP A 113 2.62 12.21 5.29
C ASP A 113 2.57 11.11 6.37
N PRO A 114 2.49 9.84 5.96
CA PRO A 114 2.42 8.72 6.90
C PRO A 114 3.75 8.54 7.63
N VAL A 115 4.89 8.86 6.99
CA VAL A 115 6.23 8.71 7.56
C VAL A 115 6.39 9.56 8.82
N TRP A 116 5.92 10.81 8.79
CA TRP A 116 5.92 11.66 9.98
C TRP A 116 5.10 11.06 11.12
N ILE A 117 3.92 10.52 10.83
CA ILE A 117 3.03 9.94 11.85
C ILE A 117 3.66 8.69 12.45
N ILE A 118 4.22 7.80 11.62
CA ILE A 118 4.90 6.59 12.11
C ILE A 118 6.14 6.96 12.94
N ARG A 119 6.91 7.97 12.54
CA ARG A 119 8.02 8.50 13.36
C ARG A 119 7.51 9.02 14.70
N ARG A 120 6.41 9.77 14.71
CA ARG A 120 5.80 10.31 15.92
C ARG A 120 5.32 9.20 16.87
N LEU A 121 4.78 8.11 16.33
CA LEU A 121 4.44 6.91 17.11
C LEU A 121 5.69 6.22 17.67
N SER A 122 6.78 6.16 16.91
CA SER A 122 8.08 5.65 17.35
C SER A 122 8.65 6.46 18.52
N GLU A 123 8.62 7.79 18.45
CA GLU A 123 9.04 8.71 19.54
C GLU A 123 8.25 8.49 20.84
N LEU A 124 6.99 8.04 20.73
CA LEU A 124 6.14 7.71 21.87
C LEU A 124 6.32 6.29 22.38
N GLY A 125 7.16 5.46 21.74
CA GLY A 125 7.42 4.08 22.12
C GLY A 125 6.31 3.10 21.71
N LEU A 126 5.49 3.44 20.71
CA LEU A 126 4.29 2.67 20.35
C LEU A 126 4.52 1.51 19.37
N GLY A 127 5.73 1.40 18.80
CA GLY A 127 6.09 0.33 17.88
C GLY A 127 5.82 -1.08 18.45
N PRO A 128 6.39 -1.42 19.62
CA PRO A 128 6.20 -2.73 20.25
C PRO A 128 4.73 -3.07 20.57
N SER A 129 3.88 -2.06 20.82
CA SER A 129 2.45 -2.28 21.06
C SER A 129 1.69 -2.73 19.80
N ILE A 130 2.20 -2.44 18.60
CA ILE A 130 1.67 -3.00 17.34
C ILE A 130 2.12 -4.45 17.21
N HIS A 131 3.44 -4.67 17.29
CA HIS A 131 4.08 -5.97 17.31
C HIS A 131 5.47 -5.85 17.97
N PRO A 132 5.90 -6.82 18.80
CA PRO A 132 7.16 -6.71 19.56
C PRO A 132 8.40 -6.45 18.69
N ALA A 133 8.46 -7.03 17.49
CA ALA A 133 9.56 -6.83 16.55
C ALA A 133 9.46 -5.55 15.69
N LEU A 134 8.44 -4.70 15.88
CA LEU A 134 8.31 -3.42 15.18
C LEU A 134 8.84 -2.27 16.04
N MET A 135 10.15 -2.12 16.13
CA MET A 135 10.78 -1.02 16.88
C MET A 135 10.67 0.35 16.17
N LEU A 136 10.25 0.38 14.90
CA LEU A 136 10.10 1.61 14.09
C LEU A 136 11.35 2.51 14.09
N GLU A 137 12.52 1.89 13.95
CA GLU A 137 13.81 2.57 13.92
C GLU A 137 14.08 3.30 12.60
N LYS A 138 15.20 4.03 12.53
CA LYS A 138 15.62 4.82 11.36
C LYS A 138 15.57 4.03 10.04
N PRO A 139 16.06 2.77 9.94
CA PRO A 139 15.98 2.01 8.68
C PRO A 139 14.54 1.76 8.21
N HIS A 140 13.60 1.55 9.13
CA HIS A 140 12.19 1.32 8.81
C HIS A 140 11.53 2.60 8.31
N LEU A 141 11.83 3.74 8.95
CA LEU A 141 11.36 5.04 8.51
C LEU A 141 11.92 5.42 7.14
N ALA A 142 13.19 5.07 6.86
CA ALA A 142 13.80 5.27 5.55
C ALA A 142 13.08 4.45 4.46
N LEU A 143 12.77 3.17 4.71
CA LEU A 143 12.01 2.35 3.76
C LEU A 143 10.60 2.89 3.52
N LEU A 144 9.91 3.37 4.55
CA LEU A 144 8.61 4.04 4.39
C LEU A 144 8.74 5.32 3.56
N GLY A 145 9.83 6.08 3.72
CA GLY A 145 10.15 7.24 2.89
C GLY A 145 10.36 6.86 1.43
N GLU A 146 11.20 5.86 1.14
CA GLU A 146 11.42 5.33 -0.21
C GLU A 146 10.11 4.83 -0.84
N ALA A 147 9.24 4.20 -0.06
CA ALA A 147 7.92 3.79 -0.55
C ALA A 147 7.07 4.99 -0.99
N GLN A 148 7.09 6.10 -0.25
CA GLN A 148 6.39 7.33 -0.66
C GLN A 148 7.00 7.94 -1.92
N GLU A 149 8.33 7.95 -2.06
CA GLU A 149 9.00 8.45 -3.26
C GLU A 149 8.66 7.61 -4.50
N VAL A 150 8.67 6.28 -4.37
CA VAL A 150 8.28 5.36 -5.44
C VAL A 150 6.81 5.55 -5.81
N LEU A 151 5.92 5.74 -4.84
CA LEU A 151 4.50 6.02 -5.10
C LEU A 151 4.31 7.36 -5.83
N ALA A 152 5.05 8.39 -5.43
CA ALA A 152 5.03 9.69 -6.10
C ALA A 152 5.52 9.56 -7.55
N TRP A 153 6.67 8.92 -7.78
CA TRP A 153 7.17 8.60 -9.12
C TRP A 153 6.13 7.84 -9.95
N PHE A 154 5.53 6.79 -9.39
CA PHE A 154 4.55 5.96 -10.09
C PHE A 154 3.30 6.75 -10.48
N SER A 155 2.81 7.62 -9.60
CA SER A 155 1.67 8.50 -9.91
C SER A 155 1.93 9.50 -11.04
N LEU A 156 3.18 9.96 -11.17
CA LEU A 156 3.62 10.84 -12.25
C LEU A 156 3.76 10.13 -13.61
N LEU A 157 3.64 8.81 -13.66
CA LEU A 157 3.59 8.08 -14.92
C LEU A 157 2.22 8.17 -15.61
N PHE A 158 1.18 8.67 -14.91
CA PHE A 158 -0.19 8.80 -15.41
C PHE A 158 -0.75 7.49 -16.02
N LEU A 159 -0.36 6.35 -15.46
CA LEU A 159 -0.88 5.05 -15.86
C LEU A 159 -2.33 4.91 -15.36
N GLU A 160 -3.22 4.38 -16.20
CA GLU A 160 -4.62 4.07 -15.83
C GLU A 160 -4.73 2.81 -14.95
N GLU A 161 -3.87 2.70 -13.93
CA GLU A 161 -3.76 1.56 -13.04
C GLU A 161 -4.35 1.88 -11.67
N LYS A 162 -5.22 0.99 -11.17
CA LYS A 162 -5.72 1.08 -9.79
C LYS A 162 -4.68 0.51 -8.84
N VAL A 163 -4.04 1.39 -8.07
CA VAL A 163 -3.09 1.03 -7.02
C VAL A 163 -3.64 1.48 -5.66
N GLU A 164 -3.33 0.72 -4.61
CA GLU A 164 -3.58 1.10 -3.22
C GLU A 164 -2.30 1.61 -2.53
N PRO A 165 -1.99 2.93 -2.51
CA PRO A 165 -0.72 3.46 -2.00
C PRO A 165 -0.44 3.11 -0.53
N TRP A 166 -1.51 3.09 0.27
CA TRP A 166 -1.44 2.73 1.68
C TRP A 166 -0.93 1.28 1.87
N ALA A 167 -1.24 0.38 0.94
CA ALA A 167 -0.84 -1.01 1.02
C ALA A 167 0.65 -1.20 0.75
N VAL A 168 1.23 -0.44 -0.18
CA VAL A 168 2.70 -0.41 -0.39
C VAL A 168 3.41 0.03 0.88
N SER A 169 2.87 1.06 1.55
CA SER A 169 3.39 1.54 2.84
C SER A 169 3.19 0.52 3.97
N PHE A 170 2.08 -0.24 3.94
CA PHE A 170 1.83 -1.33 4.88
C PHE A 170 2.83 -2.47 4.69
N LEU A 171 3.15 -2.85 3.45
CA LEU A 171 4.20 -3.84 3.16
C LEU A 171 5.56 -3.38 3.67
N ALA A 172 5.91 -2.10 3.48
CA ALA A 172 7.12 -1.48 4.04
C ALA A 172 7.13 -1.49 5.57
N LEU A 173 6.00 -1.23 6.23
CA LEU A 173 5.87 -1.28 7.69
C LEU A 173 6.14 -2.70 8.24
N LEU A 174 5.70 -3.74 7.53
CA LEU A 174 5.89 -5.14 7.93
C LEU A 174 7.24 -5.73 7.50
N ASP A 175 8.07 -4.99 6.76
CA ASP A 175 9.37 -5.44 6.26
C ASP A 175 10.28 -6.10 7.31
N PRO A 176 10.39 -5.58 8.55
CA PRO A 176 11.34 -6.10 9.54
C PRO A 176 10.93 -7.46 10.12
N LEU A 177 9.65 -7.82 9.97
CA LEU A 177 9.11 -9.04 10.55
C LEU A 177 9.57 -10.27 9.77
N SER A 178 9.75 -11.39 10.48
CA SER A 178 9.92 -12.69 9.83
C SER A 178 8.72 -13.00 8.93
N PRO A 179 8.86 -13.86 7.91
CA PRO A 179 7.73 -14.28 7.09
C PRO A 179 6.55 -14.83 7.91
N ALA A 180 6.83 -15.61 8.95
CA ALA A 180 5.82 -16.16 9.84
C ALA A 180 5.08 -15.06 10.62
N ASP A 181 5.82 -14.13 11.22
CA ASP A 181 5.25 -13.05 12.03
C ASP A 181 4.47 -12.05 11.18
N ALA A 182 4.97 -11.70 10.00
CA ALA A 182 4.28 -10.80 9.08
C ALA A 182 2.93 -11.39 8.63
N LYS A 183 2.91 -12.66 8.24
CA LYS A 183 1.69 -13.37 7.82
C LYS A 183 0.71 -13.52 8.99
N LYS A 184 1.21 -13.86 10.18
CA LYS A 184 0.39 -13.96 11.40
C LYS A 184 -0.21 -12.61 11.78
N LEU A 185 0.60 -11.55 11.84
CA LEU A 185 0.13 -10.21 12.17
C LEU A 185 -0.91 -9.71 11.17
N ALA A 186 -0.69 -9.91 9.86
CA ALA A 186 -1.68 -9.55 8.84
C ALA A 186 -3.01 -10.31 9.04
N LYS A 187 -2.96 -11.59 9.43
CA LYS A 187 -4.15 -12.37 9.76
C LYS A 187 -4.86 -11.83 11.02
N ASP A 188 -4.11 -11.58 12.08
CA ASP A 188 -4.65 -11.14 13.38
C ASP A 188 -5.26 -9.73 13.29
N LEU A 189 -4.64 -8.84 12.49
CA LEU A 189 -5.18 -7.51 12.15
C LEU A 189 -6.49 -7.57 11.35
N GLY A 190 -6.86 -8.73 10.81
CA GLY A 190 -8.07 -8.88 10.00
C GLY A 190 -7.98 -8.18 8.65
N VAL A 191 -6.78 -8.03 8.09
CA VAL A 191 -6.61 -7.35 6.79
C VAL A 191 -7.26 -8.13 5.65
N ARG A 192 -7.70 -7.41 4.62
CA ARG A 192 -8.42 -8.00 3.47
C ARG A 192 -7.62 -9.14 2.82
N SER A 193 -8.30 -10.15 2.27
CA SER A 193 -7.67 -11.33 1.64
C SER A 193 -6.59 -10.96 0.63
N ARG A 194 -6.88 -10.00 -0.25
CA ARG A 194 -5.95 -9.48 -1.27
C ARG A 194 -4.65 -8.93 -0.65
N VAL A 195 -4.75 -8.19 0.46
CA VAL A 195 -3.59 -7.60 1.14
C VAL A 195 -2.77 -8.68 1.85
N ARG A 196 -3.42 -9.70 2.43
CA ARG A 196 -2.71 -10.86 3.00
C ARG A 196 -1.92 -11.60 1.94
N GLU A 197 -2.47 -11.72 0.74
CA GLU A 197 -1.77 -12.36 -0.39
C GLU A 197 -0.54 -11.54 -0.79
N TRP A 198 -0.63 -10.21 -0.83
CA TRP A 198 0.53 -9.35 -1.07
C TRP A 198 1.62 -9.51 -0.01
N VAL A 199 1.25 -9.58 1.28
CA VAL A 199 2.20 -9.85 2.37
C VAL A 199 2.88 -11.21 2.16
N ARG A 200 2.11 -12.24 1.78
CA ARG A 200 2.64 -13.59 1.50
C ARG A 200 3.65 -13.55 0.35
N ILE A 201 3.29 -12.98 -0.79
CA ILE A 201 4.17 -12.87 -1.97
C ILE A 201 5.46 -12.13 -1.60
N CYS A 202 5.37 -10.97 -0.92
CA CYS A 202 6.55 -10.21 -0.52
C CYS A 202 7.52 -11.01 0.36
N LYS A 203 6.98 -11.82 1.29
CA LYS A 203 7.76 -12.55 2.28
C LYS A 203 8.28 -13.90 1.80
N ASP A 204 7.56 -14.56 0.90
CA ASP A 204 7.90 -15.90 0.43
C ASP A 204 8.61 -15.89 -0.94
N GLU A 205 8.26 -14.94 -1.82
CA GLU A 205 8.68 -14.92 -3.24
C GLU A 205 9.39 -13.61 -3.66
N GLY A 206 9.27 -12.55 -2.88
CA GLY A 206 9.80 -11.23 -3.23
C GLY A 206 11.31 -11.23 -3.40
N GLU A 207 12.04 -11.86 -2.47
CA GLU A 207 13.50 -11.93 -2.52
C GLU A 207 14.00 -12.78 -3.69
N SER A 208 13.40 -13.95 -3.95
CA SER A 208 13.78 -14.80 -5.07
C SER A 208 13.53 -14.13 -6.43
N SER A 209 12.45 -13.34 -6.53
CA SER A 209 12.16 -12.54 -7.72
C SER A 209 13.25 -11.51 -8.01
N ILE A 210 13.72 -10.81 -6.97
CA ILE A 210 14.80 -9.83 -7.09
C ILE A 210 16.14 -10.51 -7.38
N LEU A 211 16.44 -11.62 -6.72
CA LEU A 211 17.66 -12.41 -6.94
C LEU A 211 17.77 -12.83 -8.41
N ARG A 212 16.69 -13.30 -9.03
CA ARG A 212 16.66 -13.65 -10.46
C ARG A 212 17.04 -12.49 -11.39
N LEU A 213 16.76 -11.26 -11.00
CA LEU A 213 17.07 -10.05 -11.79
C LEU A 213 18.51 -9.54 -11.60
N ILE A 214 19.28 -10.11 -10.66
CA ILE A 214 20.67 -9.72 -10.40
C ILE A 214 21.67 -10.87 -10.52
N SER A 215 21.21 -12.13 -10.46
CA SER A 215 22.07 -13.31 -10.51
C SER A 215 22.50 -13.73 -11.91
N THR A 216 21.96 -13.07 -12.95
CA THR A 216 22.23 -13.41 -14.35
C THR A 216 23.17 -12.40 -14.99
N THR A 217 24.13 -12.88 -15.79
CA THR A 217 25.12 -12.05 -16.50
C THR A 217 24.50 -11.14 -17.55
N TYR A 218 23.35 -11.51 -18.10
CA TYR A 218 22.60 -10.72 -19.09
C TYR A 218 21.12 -10.72 -18.74
N ILE A 219 20.54 -9.53 -18.58
CA ILE A 219 19.12 -9.34 -18.27
C ILE A 219 18.37 -8.91 -19.54
N SER A 220 17.57 -9.82 -20.09
CA SER A 220 16.72 -9.53 -21.25
C SER A 220 15.40 -8.86 -20.84
N ARG A 221 14.78 -8.11 -21.77
CA ARG A 221 13.43 -7.54 -21.56
C ARG A 221 12.38 -8.61 -21.28
N LYS A 222 12.50 -9.79 -21.91
CA LYS A 222 11.64 -10.95 -21.64
C LYS A 222 11.78 -11.44 -20.20
N LEU A 223 13.00 -11.55 -19.70
CA LEU A 223 13.24 -11.96 -18.31
C LEU A 223 12.61 -10.97 -17.32
N ILE A 224 12.81 -9.66 -17.53
CA ILE A 224 12.18 -8.62 -16.68
C ILE A 224 10.66 -8.77 -16.68
N HIS A 225 10.06 -8.88 -17.88
CA HIS A 225 8.62 -9.06 -18.02
C HIS A 225 8.12 -10.33 -17.31
N ASP A 226 8.80 -11.46 -17.47
CA ASP A 226 8.37 -12.74 -16.91
C ASP A 226 8.54 -12.83 -15.38
N VAL A 227 9.52 -12.11 -14.82
CA VAL A 227 9.68 -11.99 -13.37
C VAL A 227 8.58 -11.11 -12.78
N LEU A 228 8.28 -9.97 -13.41
CA LEU A 228 7.43 -8.94 -12.81
C LEU A 228 5.94 -9.08 -13.15
N SER A 229 5.58 -9.60 -14.32
CA SER A 229 4.19 -9.72 -14.76
C SER A 229 3.27 -10.57 -13.88
N PRO A 230 3.74 -11.63 -13.18
CA PRO A 230 2.88 -12.36 -12.25
C PRO A 230 2.62 -11.61 -10.93
N LEU A 231 3.42 -10.59 -10.62
CA LEU A 231 3.35 -9.90 -9.34
C LEU A 231 2.32 -8.75 -9.37
N PRO A 232 1.55 -8.55 -8.29
CA PRO A 232 0.69 -7.37 -8.15
C PRO A 232 1.49 -6.06 -8.17
N THR A 233 0.91 -4.99 -8.72
CA THR A 233 1.57 -3.67 -8.81
C THR A 233 2.08 -3.19 -7.45
N GLU A 234 1.31 -3.36 -6.37
CA GLU A 234 1.70 -2.98 -5.02
C GLU A 234 2.97 -3.71 -4.53
N VAL A 235 3.09 -5.00 -4.86
CA VAL A 235 4.26 -5.81 -4.54
C VAL A 235 5.47 -5.30 -5.31
N ILE A 236 5.33 -5.03 -6.61
CA ILE A 236 6.43 -4.53 -7.46
C ILE A 236 6.93 -3.17 -6.93
N LEU A 237 6.03 -2.26 -6.57
CA LEU A 237 6.39 -0.94 -6.04
C LEU A 237 7.08 -1.05 -4.67
N TYR A 238 6.61 -1.95 -3.80
CA TYR A 238 7.30 -2.23 -2.54
C TYR A 238 8.70 -2.82 -2.78
N LEU A 239 8.87 -3.76 -3.72
CA LEU A 239 10.18 -4.33 -4.06
C LEU A 239 11.12 -3.25 -4.63
N MET A 240 10.60 -2.31 -5.42
CA MET A 240 11.36 -1.15 -5.91
C MET A 240 11.85 -0.27 -4.77
N ALA A 241 10.99 0.02 -3.78
CA ALA A 241 11.34 0.82 -2.60
C ALA A 241 12.35 0.11 -1.68
N ARG A 242 12.19 -1.21 -1.49
CA ARG A 242 13.10 -2.04 -0.68
C ARG A 242 14.47 -2.21 -1.33
N SER A 243 14.54 -2.21 -2.66
CA SER A 243 15.78 -2.48 -3.37
C SER A 243 16.77 -1.33 -3.26
N LYS A 244 17.98 -1.66 -2.77
CA LYS A 244 19.13 -0.76 -2.77
C LYS A 244 19.89 -0.77 -4.10
N HIS A 245 19.56 -1.69 -5.01
CA HIS A 245 20.28 -1.87 -6.27
C HIS A 245 19.69 -0.95 -7.36
N PRO A 246 20.47 -0.02 -7.94
CA PRO A 246 19.95 0.91 -8.96
C PRO A 246 19.33 0.20 -10.17
N ASP A 247 19.91 -0.93 -10.58
CA ASP A 247 19.41 -1.69 -11.73
C ASP A 247 18.02 -2.27 -11.51
N ILE A 248 17.67 -2.69 -10.29
CA ILE A 248 16.31 -3.14 -9.99
C ILE A 248 15.31 -2.00 -10.19
N LYS A 249 15.64 -0.79 -9.71
CA LYS A 249 14.79 0.40 -9.94
C LYS A 249 14.66 0.68 -11.45
N ARG A 250 15.74 0.53 -12.23
CA ARG A 250 15.72 0.66 -13.70
C ARG A 250 14.86 -0.40 -14.38
N TYR A 251 14.96 -1.67 -13.98
CA TYR A 251 14.18 -2.76 -14.56
C TYR A 251 12.69 -2.63 -14.27
N ILE A 252 12.33 -2.25 -13.04
CA ILE A 252 10.93 -2.01 -12.66
C ILE A 252 10.38 -0.79 -13.42
N SER A 253 11.17 0.28 -13.56
CA SER A 253 10.81 1.44 -14.38
C SER A 253 10.58 1.05 -15.84
N LEU A 254 11.51 0.29 -16.44
CA LEU A 254 11.37 -0.23 -17.80
C LEU A 254 10.11 -1.09 -17.94
N TYR A 255 9.81 -1.93 -16.94
CA TYR A 255 8.62 -2.75 -16.94
C TYR A 255 7.34 -1.92 -17.02
N PHE A 256 7.15 -0.94 -16.13
CA PHE A 256 5.94 -0.12 -16.14
C PHE A 256 5.81 0.77 -17.37
N THR A 257 6.93 1.32 -17.86
CA THR A 257 6.92 2.30 -18.96
C THR A 257 6.87 1.66 -20.35
N GLN A 258 7.44 0.45 -20.53
CA GLN A 258 7.63 -0.14 -21.86
C GLN A 258 7.16 -1.58 -21.99
N LEU A 259 7.21 -2.41 -20.94
CA LEU A 259 7.00 -3.86 -21.08
C LEU A 259 5.61 -4.33 -20.66
N LYS A 260 5.03 -3.73 -19.62
CA LYS A 260 3.79 -4.19 -18.97
C LYS A 260 2.59 -4.19 -19.92
N SER A 261 2.53 -3.25 -20.86
CA SER A 261 1.45 -3.10 -21.84
C SER A 261 1.66 -3.93 -23.12
N VAL A 262 2.83 -4.55 -23.29
CA VAL A 262 3.15 -5.32 -24.50
C VAL A 262 2.32 -6.59 -24.56
N ARG A 263 1.55 -6.74 -25.64
CA ARG A 263 0.75 -7.94 -25.93
C ARG A 263 0.98 -8.36 -27.36
N ILE A 264 1.09 -9.66 -27.61
CA ILE A 264 1.02 -10.21 -28.97
C ILE A 264 -0.39 -10.00 -29.54
N GLN A 265 -0.48 -9.75 -30.85
CA GLN A 265 -1.75 -9.58 -31.55
C GLN A 265 -2.21 -10.89 -32.19
N VAL A 266 -1.28 -11.77 -32.56
CA VAL A 266 -1.55 -13.15 -33.01
C VAL A 266 -2.16 -13.96 -31.86
N LYS A 267 -3.27 -14.63 -32.15
CA LYS A 267 -4.05 -15.49 -31.25
C LYS A 267 -4.03 -16.93 -31.73
N GLY A 268 -4.54 -17.84 -30.90
CA GLY A 268 -4.65 -19.27 -31.26
C GLY A 268 -5.45 -19.54 -32.54
N LYS A 269 -6.49 -18.73 -32.81
CA LYS A 269 -7.27 -18.84 -34.05
C LYS A 269 -6.41 -18.59 -35.30
N ASP A 270 -5.53 -17.59 -35.25
CA ASP A 270 -4.62 -17.30 -36.37
C ASP A 270 -3.71 -18.48 -36.66
N LEU A 271 -3.24 -19.19 -35.62
CA LEU A 271 -2.44 -20.40 -35.79
C LEU A 271 -3.26 -21.54 -36.41
N LEU A 272 -4.53 -21.69 -36.05
CA LEU A 272 -5.40 -22.70 -36.66
C LEU A 272 -5.66 -22.40 -38.14
N ASP A 273 -5.96 -21.13 -38.45
CA ASP A 273 -6.24 -20.67 -39.82
C ASP A 273 -5.00 -20.83 -40.73
N LEU A 274 -3.79 -20.73 -40.17
CA LEU A 274 -2.52 -21.00 -40.86
C LEU A 274 -2.13 -22.50 -40.92
N GLY A 275 -2.99 -23.41 -40.43
CA GLY A 275 -2.79 -24.86 -40.52
C GLY A 275 -1.97 -25.49 -39.38
N TYR A 276 -1.65 -24.77 -38.30
CA TYR A 276 -0.98 -25.35 -37.14
C TYR A 276 -1.95 -26.16 -36.28
N ARG A 277 -1.47 -27.27 -35.72
CA ARG A 277 -2.23 -28.10 -34.79
C ARG A 277 -2.02 -27.67 -33.33
N PRO A 278 -3.07 -27.58 -32.50
CA PRO A 278 -2.94 -27.29 -31.08
C PRO A 278 -1.95 -28.23 -30.37
N GLY A 279 -1.13 -27.70 -29.47
CA GLY A 279 -0.19 -28.47 -28.68
C GLY A 279 0.91 -27.61 -28.03
N PRO A 280 1.95 -28.22 -27.44
CA PRO A 280 3.05 -27.51 -26.77
C PRO A 280 3.75 -26.47 -27.66
N ARG A 281 3.72 -26.67 -28.98
CA ARG A 281 4.28 -25.77 -29.98
C ARG A 281 3.60 -24.39 -30.00
N PHE A 282 2.32 -24.28 -29.63
CA PHE A 282 1.63 -22.98 -29.54
C PHE A 282 2.27 -22.09 -28.48
N LYS A 283 2.57 -22.67 -27.32
CA LYS A 283 3.25 -21.94 -26.24
C LYS A 283 4.62 -21.44 -26.69
N GLN A 284 5.41 -22.30 -27.34
CA GLN A 284 6.72 -21.92 -27.88
C GLN A 284 6.63 -20.77 -28.89
N ILE A 285 5.63 -20.80 -29.78
CA ILE A 285 5.38 -19.74 -30.75
C ILE A 285 5.02 -18.43 -30.04
N PHE A 286 4.06 -18.46 -29.11
CA PHE A 286 3.64 -17.25 -28.39
C PHE A 286 4.74 -16.67 -27.52
N ASP A 287 5.52 -17.52 -26.84
CA ASP A 287 6.65 -17.08 -26.02
C ASP A 287 7.72 -16.40 -26.87
N LEU A 288 8.05 -16.97 -28.04
CA LEU A 288 9.02 -16.37 -28.97
C LEU A 288 8.50 -15.06 -29.59
N LEU A 289 7.23 -15.01 -30.02
CA LEU A 289 6.62 -13.78 -30.52
C LEU A 289 6.65 -12.68 -29.46
N LEU A 290 6.30 -13.01 -28.22
CA LEU A 290 6.34 -12.07 -27.11
C LEU A 290 7.77 -11.58 -26.84
N GLU A 291 8.76 -12.48 -26.83
CA GLU A 291 10.18 -12.11 -26.67
C GLU A 291 10.64 -11.11 -27.73
N ARG A 292 10.35 -11.38 -29.00
CA ARG A 292 10.72 -10.51 -30.13
C ARG A 292 9.99 -9.17 -30.08
N LYS A 293 8.72 -9.19 -29.69
CA LYS A 293 7.94 -7.96 -29.48
C LYS A 293 8.49 -7.12 -28.35
N LEU A 294 8.85 -7.74 -27.22
CA LEU A 294 9.50 -7.06 -26.10
C LEU A 294 10.88 -6.52 -26.49
N ALA A 295 11.61 -7.20 -27.37
CA ALA A 295 12.87 -6.68 -27.93
C ALA A 295 12.67 -5.45 -28.84
N GLY A 296 11.44 -5.18 -29.28
CA GLY A 296 11.12 -4.10 -30.22
C GLY A 296 11.31 -4.47 -31.69
N GLU A 297 11.52 -5.76 -31.98
CA GLU A 297 11.71 -6.31 -33.33
C GLU A 297 10.39 -6.46 -34.08
N LEU A 298 9.28 -6.58 -33.35
CA LEU A 298 7.93 -6.73 -33.90
C LEU A 298 7.02 -5.62 -33.36
N ARG A 299 6.28 -4.94 -34.24
CA ARG A 299 5.43 -3.78 -33.88
C ARG A 299 3.95 -4.04 -34.06
N ASN A 300 3.58 -4.83 -35.06
CA ASN A 300 2.19 -5.04 -35.47
C ASN A 300 1.92 -6.51 -35.86
N ARG A 301 0.65 -6.87 -36.00
CA ARG A 301 0.21 -8.22 -36.36
C ARG A 301 0.81 -8.74 -37.66
N LYS A 302 1.05 -7.89 -38.67
CA LYS A 302 1.63 -8.31 -39.95
C LYS A 302 3.06 -8.81 -39.76
N GLU A 303 3.86 -8.06 -39.01
CA GLU A 303 5.24 -8.45 -38.66
C GLU A 303 5.26 -9.72 -37.80
N GLU A 304 4.33 -9.87 -36.85
CA GLU A 304 4.19 -11.10 -36.05
C GLU A 304 3.92 -12.33 -36.92
N ILE A 305 2.98 -12.23 -37.88
CA ILE A 305 2.65 -13.32 -38.81
C ILE A 305 3.82 -13.63 -39.74
N ALA A 306 4.48 -12.60 -40.30
CA ALA A 306 5.63 -12.79 -41.19
C ALA A 306 6.79 -13.50 -40.47
N PHE A 307 7.10 -13.08 -39.25
CA PHE A 307 8.10 -13.73 -38.41
C PHE A 307 7.72 -15.18 -38.10
N LEU A 308 6.46 -15.42 -37.76
CA LEU A 308 5.95 -16.75 -37.47
C LEU A 308 6.10 -17.71 -38.65
N LEU A 309 5.70 -17.30 -39.86
CA LEU A 309 5.80 -18.11 -41.07
C LEU A 309 7.25 -18.41 -41.44
N SER A 310 8.15 -17.42 -41.26
CA SER A 310 9.58 -17.59 -41.49
C SER A 310 10.22 -18.59 -40.53
N ARG A 311 9.88 -18.51 -39.24
CA ARG A 311 10.56 -19.30 -38.20
C ARG A 311 9.94 -20.68 -37.97
N PHE A 312 8.65 -20.82 -38.22
CA PHE A 312 7.90 -22.05 -37.99
C PHE A 312 7.05 -22.38 -39.23
N PRO A 313 7.61 -22.80 -40.37
CA PRO A 313 6.79 -23.09 -41.54
C PRO A 313 5.65 -24.08 -41.23
N PRO A 314 4.43 -23.85 -41.75
CA PRO A 314 3.30 -24.73 -41.54
C PRO A 314 3.56 -26.12 -42.18
N PRO A 315 2.90 -27.19 -41.71
CA PRO A 315 3.09 -28.52 -42.28
C PRO A 315 2.74 -28.55 -43.79
N PRO A 316 3.43 -29.37 -44.60
CA PRO A 316 3.16 -29.48 -46.04
C PRO A 316 1.68 -29.86 -46.27
N GLY A 317 1.00 -29.12 -47.16
CA GLY A 317 -0.44 -29.29 -47.44
C GLY A 317 -1.36 -28.24 -46.81
N SER A 318 -0.82 -27.27 -46.07
CA SER A 318 -1.55 -26.11 -45.54
C SER A 318 -1.56 -25.00 -46.62
N VAL A 319 -2.56 -24.97 -47.49
CA VAL A 319 -2.68 -23.91 -48.50
C VAL A 319 -3.20 -22.64 -47.82
N VAL A 320 -2.49 -21.53 -48.01
CA VAL A 320 -2.99 -20.19 -47.72
C VAL A 320 -3.72 -19.73 -48.98
N GLU A 321 -5.06 -19.76 -48.96
CA GLU A 321 -5.89 -18.96 -49.88
C GLU A 321 -6.12 -17.56 -49.31
#